data_AF-A0A6I3KGI4-F1
#
_entry.id   AF-A0A6I3KGI4-F1
#
_cell.length_a   1.000
_cell.length_b   1.000
_cell.length_c   1.000
_cell.angle_alpha   90.00
_cell.angle_beta   90.00
_cell.angle_gamma   90.00
#
_symmetry.space_group_name_H-M   'P 1'
#
loop_
_entity.id
_entity.type
_entity.pdbx_description
1 polymer ?
#
loop_
_entity_poly.entity_id
_entity_poly.type
_entity_poly.pdbx_seq_one_letter_code
_entity_poly.pdbx_strand_id
1 'polypeptide(L)' 'MTAVNITVVDAGTPEGWRWSVTRDGHEVESGMAPDEDAAYTAAKPHFDRLRLEMIHGGPSAAASEPRVTIGS' A
#
# COMPACT_ATOMS: atom_id res chain seq x y z
N MET A 1 -15.06 9.03 2.03
CA MET A 1 -13.63 9.23 2.34
C MET A 1 -12.96 7.89 2.15
N THR A 2 -12.07 7.75 1.18
CA THR A 2 -11.32 6.49 1.03
C THR A 2 -10.37 6.34 2.20
N ALA A 3 -10.49 5.24 2.94
CA ALA A 3 -9.57 4.90 4.03
C ALA A 3 -8.73 3.69 3.63
N VAL A 4 -7.46 3.68 4.02
CA VAL A 4 -6.60 2.50 3.91
C VAL A 4 -6.12 2.17 5.31
N ASN A 5 -6.09 0.88 5.67
CA ASN A 5 -5.63 0.39 6.96
C ASN A 5 -4.70 -0.80 6.79
N ILE A 6 -3.76 -0.94 7.72
CA ILE A 6 -2.95 -2.14 7.89
C ILE A 6 -3.54 -2.93 9.06
N THR A 7 -3.65 -4.24 8.91
CA THR A 7 -4.03 -5.17 9.97
C THR A 7 -2.93 -6.20 10.09
N VAL A 8 -2.37 -6.36 11.29
CA VAL A 8 -1.38 -7.39 11.61
C VAL A 8 -1.95 -8.19 12.77
N VAL A 9 -2.04 -9.51 12.60
CA VAL A 9 -2.60 -10.42 13.59
C VAL A 9 -1.74 -11.65 13.70
N ASP A 10 -1.57 -12.16 14.92
CA ASP A 10 -0.99 -13.48 15.12
C ASP A 10 -1.93 -14.50 14.48
N ALA A 11 -1.41 -15.29 13.53
CA ALA A 11 -2.23 -16.27 12.84
C ALA A 11 -2.44 -17.54 13.67
N GLY A 12 -1.73 -17.70 14.80
CA GLY A 12 -1.72 -18.92 15.59
C GLY A 12 -1.21 -20.14 14.80
N THR A 13 -0.48 -19.91 13.70
CA THR A 13 0.07 -20.94 12.83
C THR A 13 1.60 -20.90 12.88
N PRO A 14 2.30 -22.01 12.58
CA PRO A 14 3.76 -22.01 12.47
C PRO A 14 4.28 -21.08 11.35
N GLU A 15 3.41 -20.62 10.45
CA GLU A 15 3.74 -19.63 9.42
C GLU A 15 3.85 -18.19 9.97
N GLY A 16 3.49 -17.98 11.24
CA GLY A 16 3.72 -16.73 11.99
C GLY A 16 2.54 -15.77 11.97
N TRP A 17 2.82 -14.52 11.63
CA TRP A 17 1.90 -13.39 11.66
C TRP A 17 1.26 -13.14 10.30
N ARG A 18 -0.06 -13.00 10.27
CA ARG A 18 -0.80 -12.61 9.07
C ARG A 18 -0.88 -11.08 9.02
N TRP A 19 -0.57 -10.52 7.86
CA TRP A 19 -0.82 -9.12 7.57
C TRP A 19 -1.82 -8.97 6.43
N SER A 20 -2.62 -7.91 6.49
CA SER A 20 -3.49 -7.50 5.40
C SER A 20 -3.57 -5.99 5.31
N VAL A 21 -3.75 -5.51 4.09
CA VAL A 21 -3.99 -4.12 3.77
C VAL A 21 -5.39 -4.02 3.20
N THR A 22 -6.21 -3.17 3.80
CA THR A 22 -7.59 -2.95 3.40
C THR A 22 -7.77 -1.54 2.89
N ARG A 23 -8.55 -1.38 1.82
CA ARG A 23 -9.00 -0.10 1.28
C ARG A 23 -10.53 -0.05 1.33
N ASP A 24 -11.07 0.94 2.02
CA ASP A 24 -12.52 1.13 2.19
C ASP A 24 -13.21 -0.11 2.79
N GLY A 25 -12.49 -0.87 3.62
CA GLY A 25 -12.98 -2.14 4.19
C GLY A 25 -12.81 -3.36 3.28
N HIS A 26 -12.28 -3.21 2.07
CA HIS A 26 -11.97 -4.31 1.17
C HIS A 26 -10.49 -4.70 1.28
N GLU A 27 -10.20 -5.97 1.55
CA GLU A 27 -8.84 -6.50 1.49
C GLU A 27 -8.32 -6.41 0.06
N VAL A 28 -7.20 -5.71 -0.11
CA VAL A 28 -6.54 -5.54 -1.42
C VAL A 28 -5.25 -6.34 -1.50
N GLU A 29 -4.58 -6.55 -0.38
CA GLU A 29 -3.34 -7.30 -0.31
C GLU A 29 -3.20 -7.98 1.04
N SER A 30 -2.64 -9.18 1.07
CA SER A 30 -2.44 -9.95 2.29
C SER A 30 -1.26 -10.88 2.16
N GLY A 31 -0.68 -11.27 3.29
CA GLY A 31 0.40 -12.25 3.33
C GLY A 31 0.69 -12.75 4.73
N MET A 32 1.72 -13.58 4.81
CA MET A 32 2.25 -14.14 6.05
C MET A 32 3.69 -13.67 6.24
N ALA A 33 4.10 -13.52 7.49
CA ALA A 33 5.45 -13.16 7.87
C ALA A 33 5.84 -13.92 9.15
N PRO A 34 7.13 -14.20 9.37
CA PRO A 34 7.55 -14.95 10.55
C PRO A 34 7.27 -14.23 11.88
N ASP A 35 7.26 -12.89 11.87
CA ASP A 35 7.14 -12.03 13.05
C ASP A 35 6.27 -10.79 12.77
N GLU A 36 5.77 -10.14 13.84
CA GLU A 36 4.93 -8.93 13.76
C GLU A 36 5.62 -7.79 12.99
N ASP A 37 6.90 -7.55 13.27
CA ASP A 37 7.68 -6.49 12.62
C ASP A 37 7.88 -6.76 11.12
N ALA A 38 8.11 -8.03 10.76
CA ALA A 38 8.22 -8.45 9.37
C ALA A 38 6.87 -8.31 8.64
N ALA A 39 5.76 -8.63 9.31
CA ALA A 39 4.41 -8.42 8.81
C ALA A 39 4.11 -6.94 8.55
N TYR A 40 4.48 -6.06 9.49
CA TYR A 40 4.30 -4.61 9.31
C TYR A 40 5.20 -4.05 8.21
N THR A 41 6.46 -4.47 8.17
CA THR A 41 7.43 -4.08 7.14
C THR A 41 6.98 -4.52 5.74
N ALA A 42 6.37 -5.70 5.62
CA ALA A 42 5.79 -6.19 4.38
C ALA A 42 4.53 -5.39 3.98
N ALA A 43 3.63 -5.10 4.92
CA ALA A 43 2.38 -4.37 4.63
C ALA A 43 2.60 -2.87 4.35
N LYS A 44 3.61 -2.25 4.95
CA LYS A 44 3.90 -0.81 4.83
C LYS A 44 4.03 -0.30 3.39
N PRO A 45 4.85 -0.89 2.48
CA PRO A 45 4.95 -0.40 1.10
C PRO A 45 3.63 -0.47 0.33
N HIS A 46 2.81 -1.49 0.59
CA HIS A 46 1.48 -1.63 -0.03
C HIS A 46 0.52 -0.55 0.47
N PHE A 47 0.52 -0.28 1.77
CA PHE A 47 -0.21 0.83 2.37
C PHE A 47 0.23 2.19 1.82
N ASP A 48 1.54 2.46 1.76
CA ASP A 48 2.09 3.71 1.24
C ASP A 48 1.68 3.92 -0.23
N ARG A 49 1.75 2.87 -1.06
CA ARG A 49 1.28 2.90 -2.45
C ARG A 49 -0.20 3.29 -2.54
N LEU A 50 -1.07 2.61 -1.80
CA LEU A 50 -2.51 2.88 -1.82
C LEU A 50 -2.83 4.27 -1.28
N ARG A 51 -2.11 4.71 -0.24
CA ARG A 51 -2.22 6.06 0.31
C ARG A 51 -1.79 7.11 -0.71
N LEU A 52 -0.70 6.86 -1.43
CA LEU A 52 -0.23 7.72 -2.50
C LEU A 52 -1.24 7.80 -3.64
N GLU A 53 -1.86 6.69 -4.02
CA GLU A 53 -2.94 6.64 -5.03
C GLU A 53 -4.20 7.39 -4.57
N MET A 54 -4.53 7.37 -3.27
CA MET A 54 -5.62 8.18 -2.73
C MET A 54 -5.34 9.68 -2.78
N ILE A 55 -4.08 10.08 -2.52
CA ILE A 55 -3.66 11.48 -2.54
C ILE A 55 -3.57 12.00 -3.98
N HIS A 56 -3.10 11.17 -4.92
CA HIS A 56 -2.86 11.55 -6.32
C HIS A 56 -3.98 11.14 -7.29
N GLY A 57 -5.05 10.50 -6.81
CA GLY A 57 -6.24 10.18 -7.62
C GLY A 57 -6.07 9.01 -8.62
N GLY A 58 -5.32 7.97 -8.28
CA GLY A 58 -5.05 6.81 -9.16
C GLY A 58 -3.69 6.90 -9.88
N PRO A 59 -3.30 5.90 -10.70
CA PRO A 59 -1.95 5.78 -11.25
C PRO A 59 -1.64 6.91 -12.23
N SER A 60 -1.09 8.00 -11.72
CA SER A 60 -0.58 9.11 -12.51
C SER A 60 0.69 9.64 -11.88
N ALA A 61 1.80 8.95 -12.13
CA ALA A 61 3.14 9.54 -12.04
C ALA A 61 4.12 8.91 -13.03
N ALA A 62 3.63 8.45 -14.19
CA ALA A 62 4.45 8.25 -15.36
C ALA A 62 3.97 9.23 -16.45
N ALA A 63 4.91 10.03 -16.96
CA ALA A 63 4.81 10.86 -18.15
C ALA A 63 3.90 12.11 -18.09
N SER A 64 4.50 13.22 -17.65
CA SER A 64 4.33 14.49 -18.38
C SER A 64 5.64 15.25 -18.31
N GLU A 65 6.46 14.99 -19.33
CA GLU A 65 7.66 15.74 -19.65
C GLU A 65 7.38 17.25 -19.61
N PRO A 66 8.28 18.10 -19.09
CA PRO A 66 8.12 19.53 -19.25
C PRO A 66 8.32 19.88 -20.74
N ARG A 67 7.24 20.00 -21.49
CA ARG A 67 7.27 20.56 -22.84
C ARG A 67 7.61 22.05 -22.71
N VAL A 68 8.90 22.36 -22.72
CA VAL A 68 9.41 23.72 -22.88
C VAL A 68 8.97 24.21 -24.26
N THR A 69 7.98 25.10 -24.29
CA THR A 69 7.72 25.96 -25.45
C THR A 69 8.78 27.06 -25.46
N ILE A 70 9.79 26.94 -26.33
CA ILE A 70 10.56 28.10 -26.77
C ILE A 70 9.76 28.77 -27.89
N GLY A 71 9.23 29.95 -27.60
CA GLY A 71 8.55 30.81 -28.57
C GLY A 71 9.32 32.10 -28.76
N SER A 72 9.77 32.29 -30.01
CA SER A 72 10.17 33.50 -30.74
C SER A 72 11.42 34.26 -30.33
#